data_AF-A0A218W2U4-F1
#
_entry.id   AF-A0A218W2U4-F1
#
_cell.length_a   1.000
_cell.length_b   1.000
_cell.length_c   1.000
_cell.angle_alpha   90.00
_cell.angle_beta   90.00
_cell.angle_gamma   90.00
#
_symmetry.space_group_name_H-M   'P 1'
#
loop_
_entity.id
_entity.type
_entity.pdbx_description
1 polymer ?
#
loop_
_entity_poly.entity_id
_entity_poly.type
_entity_poly.pdbx_seq_one_letter_code
_entity_poly.pdbx_strand_id
1 'polypeptide(L)'
;MSQGQPQKPQDSGASTFKAAGEFASKPVGSRQIVDDEFVSQEAPVNVAFPTAHVDRDEITIGEALEATALSKTAQKPVEQSDAAAIQAAESRATGRSETITGGVASAAQTASIHNLRPKPDEAKTKLSDVLTGAMDQLLADKPVTREDAEGVVIAEARNNPAMVTTPGGVGKSMAAAAKMTQRK
;
A
#
# COMPACT_ATOMS: atom_id res chain seq x y z
N MET A 1 34.75 70.17 8.58
CA MET A 1 34.52 68.81 9.09
C MET A 1 33.43 68.18 8.24
N SER A 2 33.67 67.00 7.67
CA SER A 2 32.65 66.17 7.01
C SER A 2 33.26 64.78 6.82
N GLN A 3 32.50 63.70 7.05
CA GLN A 3 32.93 62.32 6.82
C GLN A 3 32.02 61.66 5.80
N GLY A 4 32.61 60.84 4.91
CA GLY A 4 31.89 60.09 3.88
C GLY A 4 31.79 58.59 4.20
N GLN A 5 30.73 57.97 3.67
CA GLN A 5 30.65 56.54 3.36
C GLN A 5 31.29 56.28 1.96
N PRO A 6 31.43 55.03 1.45
CA PRO A 6 31.06 53.70 1.97
C PRO A 6 32.34 52.82 2.18
N GLN A 7 32.42 51.48 2.23
CA GLN A 7 31.60 50.33 1.80
C GLN A 7 31.64 49.14 2.79
N LYS A 8 31.00 48.02 2.40
CA LYS A 8 30.96 46.69 3.04
C LYS A 8 32.26 45.90 2.79
N PRO A 9 32.54 44.83 3.55
CA PRO A 9 32.09 43.50 3.12
C PRO A 9 31.44 42.65 4.24
N GLN A 10 31.06 41.41 3.91
CA GLN A 10 30.42 40.46 4.84
C GLN A 10 31.41 39.36 5.25
N ASP A 11 31.34 38.95 6.51
CA ASP A 11 31.99 37.73 7.01
C ASP A 11 31.05 36.52 6.82
N SER A 12 31.63 35.33 6.64
CA SER A 12 30.93 34.07 6.40
C SER A 12 31.63 32.91 7.13
N GLY A 13 31.43 32.86 8.45
CA GLY A 13 31.94 31.78 9.30
C GLY A 13 31.34 30.41 8.92
N ALA A 14 32.18 29.51 8.39
CA ALA A 14 31.78 28.17 8.01
C ALA A 14 31.90 27.17 9.18
N SER A 15 30.79 26.50 9.53
CA SER A 15 30.80 25.40 10.51
C SER A 15 31.29 24.09 9.88
N THR A 16 32.15 23.38 10.61
CA THR A 16 32.81 22.16 10.14
C THR A 16 31.99 20.90 10.36
N PHE A 17 31.84 20.07 9.31
CA PHE A 17 31.52 18.65 9.44
C PHE A 17 32.45 17.82 8.55
N LYS A 18 32.54 16.51 8.83
CA LYS A 18 33.79 15.72 8.69
C LYS A 18 33.56 14.42 7.90
N ALA A 19 34.64 13.98 7.24
CA ALA A 19 34.89 12.65 6.68
C ALA A 19 34.24 12.30 5.31
N ALA A 20 35.12 12.16 4.32
CA ALA A 20 35.07 11.11 3.31
C ALA A 20 36.50 10.56 3.14
N GLY A 21 36.65 9.24 2.99
CA GLY A 21 37.96 8.59 2.85
C GLY A 21 38.38 8.46 1.39
N GLU A 22 39.66 8.64 1.12
CA GLU A 22 40.26 8.45 -0.21
C GLU A 22 40.43 6.96 -0.54
N PHE A 23 40.04 6.53 -1.75
CA PHE A 23 40.55 5.30 -2.36
C PHE A 23 40.63 5.40 -3.88
N ALA A 24 41.67 4.80 -4.46
CA ALA A 24 42.14 5.14 -5.82
C ALA A 24 41.53 4.29 -6.95
N SER A 25 41.51 4.87 -8.16
CA SER A 25 41.25 4.16 -9.42
C SER A 25 42.52 3.54 -10.00
N LYS A 26 42.46 2.28 -10.47
CA LYS A 26 43.33 1.73 -11.53
C LYS A 26 42.58 0.68 -12.39
N PRO A 27 42.96 0.45 -13.67
CA PRO A 27 42.12 -0.28 -14.62
C PRO A 27 42.72 -1.58 -15.21
N VAL A 28 41.88 -2.30 -15.99
CA VAL A 28 42.19 -3.34 -16.99
C VAL A 28 42.71 -4.71 -16.51
N GLY A 29 42.04 -5.77 -17.00
CA GLY A 29 42.50 -7.17 -17.00
C GLY A 29 41.48 -8.06 -17.72
N SER A 30 41.86 -8.75 -18.79
CA SER A 30 40.93 -9.41 -19.74
C SER A 30 40.93 -10.94 -19.70
N ARG A 31 39.74 -11.54 -19.79
CA ARG A 31 39.49 -12.97 -20.10
C ARG A 31 38.06 -13.08 -20.68
N GLN A 32 37.93 -13.16 -21.99
CA GLN A 32 37.85 -14.39 -22.81
C GLN A 32 36.40 -14.86 -22.96
N ILE A 33 35.93 -14.93 -24.20
CA ILE A 33 34.60 -15.46 -24.59
C ILE A 33 34.84 -16.82 -25.26
N VAL A 34 34.03 -17.81 -24.90
CA VAL A 34 33.74 -19.06 -25.64
C VAL A 34 32.27 -19.39 -25.30
N ASP A 35 31.37 -19.25 -26.26
CA ASP A 35 30.82 -20.34 -27.10
C ASP A 35 29.67 -21.07 -26.40
N ASP A 36 28.45 -20.53 -26.56
CA ASP A 36 27.20 -21.09 -26.03
C ASP A 36 26.17 -21.15 -27.19
N GLU A 37 26.17 -22.26 -27.93
CA GLU A 37 25.22 -22.53 -29.02
C GLU A 37 24.30 -23.68 -28.61
N PHE A 38 22.99 -23.40 -28.57
CA PHE A 38 21.88 -24.34 -28.46
C PHE A 38 21.88 -25.35 -27.29
N VAL A 39 20.82 -25.27 -26.47
CA VAL A 39 19.67 -26.17 -26.70
C VAL A 39 18.39 -25.58 -26.10
N SER A 40 17.31 -25.60 -26.87
CA SER A 40 15.97 -25.29 -26.37
C SER A 40 15.48 -26.39 -25.44
N GLN A 41 15.30 -26.06 -24.16
CA GLN A 41 14.41 -26.82 -23.28
C GLN A 41 13.28 -25.93 -22.82
N GLU A 42 12.23 -25.89 -23.65
CA GLU A 42 10.88 -25.53 -23.20
C GLU A 42 10.37 -26.64 -22.27
N ALA A 43 10.94 -26.71 -21.07
CA ALA A 43 10.24 -27.33 -19.96
C ALA A 43 8.89 -26.59 -19.84
N PRO A 44 7.75 -27.29 -19.81
CA PRO A 44 6.48 -26.63 -19.56
C PRO A 44 6.56 -26.04 -18.15
N VAL A 45 6.81 -24.74 -18.07
CA VAL A 45 6.57 -23.96 -16.87
C VAL A 45 5.08 -24.04 -16.61
N ASN A 46 4.71 -25.05 -15.82
CA ASN A 46 3.37 -25.21 -15.31
C ASN A 46 3.11 -24.00 -14.41
N VAL A 47 2.63 -22.93 -15.03
CA VAL A 47 1.98 -21.80 -14.38
C VAL A 47 0.62 -22.27 -13.87
N ALA A 48 0.69 -23.25 -12.98
CA ALA A 48 -0.14 -23.31 -11.81
C ALA A 48 0.08 -22.00 -11.05
N PHE A 49 -0.61 -20.96 -11.52
CA PHE A 49 -1.27 -20.05 -10.61
C PHE A 49 -1.84 -20.92 -9.49
N PRO A 50 -1.54 -20.63 -8.21
CA PRO A 50 -2.41 -21.11 -7.16
C PRO A 50 -3.75 -20.41 -7.40
N THR A 51 -4.61 -21.03 -8.21
CA THR A 51 -6.04 -21.11 -7.90
C THR A 51 -6.11 -21.81 -6.56
N ALA A 52 -5.82 -21.04 -5.51
CA ALA A 52 -5.87 -21.48 -4.14
C ALA A 52 -7.24 -22.14 -4.02
N HIS A 53 -7.24 -23.43 -3.71
CA HIS A 53 -8.44 -24.10 -3.27
C HIS A 53 -8.64 -23.61 -1.84
N VAL A 54 -9.02 -22.33 -1.73
CA VAL A 54 -9.76 -21.78 -0.61
C VAL A 54 -10.94 -22.73 -0.50
N ASP A 55 -10.94 -23.54 0.55
CA ASP A 55 -12.14 -24.30 0.90
C ASP A 55 -13.27 -23.28 0.95
N ARG A 56 -14.40 -23.55 0.29
CA ARG A 56 -15.50 -22.57 0.12
C ARG A 56 -16.16 -22.13 1.45
N ASP A 57 -15.58 -22.58 2.55
CA ASP A 57 -15.89 -22.21 3.91
C ASP A 57 -14.98 -21.11 4.50
N GLU A 58 -13.77 -20.90 3.98
CA GLU A 58 -12.87 -19.83 4.43
C GLU A 58 -13.16 -18.51 3.71
N ILE A 59 -13.35 -17.43 4.48
CA ILE A 59 -13.55 -16.09 3.90
C ILE A 59 -12.19 -15.50 3.48
N THR A 60 -12.10 -14.94 2.28
CA THR A 60 -10.88 -14.29 1.78
C THR A 60 -10.73 -12.82 2.19
N ILE A 61 -9.60 -12.20 1.84
CA ILE A 61 -9.42 -10.75 2.04
C ILE A 61 -10.25 -9.95 1.04
N GLY A 62 -10.35 -10.38 -0.22
CA GLY A 62 -11.21 -9.77 -1.24
C GLY A 62 -12.70 -9.83 -0.87
N GLU A 63 -13.19 -10.99 -0.45
CA GLU A 63 -14.56 -11.15 0.05
C GLU A 63 -14.84 -10.29 1.29
N ALA A 64 -13.89 -10.18 2.22
CA ALA A 64 -14.04 -9.32 3.40
C ALA A 64 -14.07 -7.82 3.05
N LEU A 65 -13.34 -7.40 2.01
CA LEU A 65 -13.38 -6.04 1.46
C LEU A 65 -14.73 -5.79 0.77
N GLU A 66 -15.19 -6.69 -0.10
CA GLU A 66 -16.46 -6.52 -0.82
C GLU A 66 -17.68 -6.61 0.11
N ALA A 67 -17.66 -7.51 1.10
CA ALA A 67 -18.67 -7.53 2.18
C ALA A 67 -18.67 -6.22 2.99
N THR A 68 -17.56 -5.50 3.05
CA THR A 68 -17.52 -4.15 3.65
C THR A 68 -18.25 -3.13 2.80
N ALA A 69 -18.31 -3.25 1.46
CA ALA A 69 -19.08 -2.35 0.58
C ALA A 69 -20.58 -2.35 0.90
N LEU A 70 -21.09 -3.45 1.46
CA LEU A 70 -22.49 -3.62 1.89
C LEU A 70 -22.76 -3.09 3.32
N SER A 71 -21.71 -2.67 4.05
CA SER A 71 -21.84 -2.09 5.40
C SER A 71 -22.58 -0.75 5.36
N LYS A 72 -23.36 -0.43 6.40
CA LYS A 72 -23.93 0.92 6.58
C LYS A 72 -22.83 2.00 6.59
N THR A 73 -21.64 1.67 7.09
CA THR A 73 -20.49 2.57 7.13
C THR A 73 -19.91 2.82 5.72
N ALA A 74 -20.14 1.94 4.75
CA ALA A 74 -19.64 2.10 3.38
C ALA A 74 -20.22 3.30 2.63
N GLN A 75 -21.36 3.82 3.10
CA GLN A 75 -22.00 5.00 2.52
C GLN A 75 -21.34 6.34 2.90
N LYS A 76 -20.30 6.32 3.75
CA LYS A 76 -19.49 7.50 4.06
C LYS A 76 -18.47 7.80 2.93
N PRO A 77 -18.03 9.06 2.79
CA PRO A 77 -16.88 9.41 1.95
C PRO A 77 -15.63 8.61 2.30
N VAL A 78 -14.84 8.19 1.31
CA VAL A 78 -13.51 7.61 1.57
C VAL A 78 -12.60 8.63 2.27
N GLU A 79 -12.03 8.22 3.39
CA GLU A 79 -11.07 8.94 4.22
C GLU A 79 -9.67 8.31 4.13
N GLN A 80 -8.64 9.03 4.59
CA GLN A 80 -7.25 8.54 4.55
C GLN A 80 -7.04 7.28 5.41
N SER A 81 -7.78 7.14 6.51
CA SER A 81 -7.82 5.93 7.35
C SER A 81 -8.34 4.72 6.59
N ASP A 82 -9.40 4.86 5.78
CA ASP A 82 -9.91 3.77 4.94
C ASP A 82 -8.87 3.38 3.88
N ALA A 83 -8.28 4.36 3.21
CA ALA A 83 -7.29 4.10 2.16
C ALA A 83 -6.06 3.35 2.70
N ALA A 84 -5.59 3.69 3.90
CA ALA A 84 -4.52 2.98 4.57
C ALA A 84 -4.93 1.56 5.03
N ALA A 85 -6.19 1.37 5.44
CA ALA A 85 -6.72 0.06 5.79
C ALA A 85 -6.83 -0.87 4.56
N ILE A 86 -7.35 -0.34 3.44
CA ILE A 86 -7.45 -1.06 2.16
C ILE A 86 -6.06 -1.40 1.63
N GLN A 87 -5.10 -0.46 1.70
CA GLN A 87 -3.70 -0.73 1.34
C GLN A 87 -3.10 -1.85 2.18
N ALA A 88 -3.32 -1.83 3.51
CA ALA A 88 -2.85 -2.90 4.38
C ALA A 88 -3.51 -4.26 4.06
N ALA A 89 -4.76 -4.27 3.58
CA ALA A 89 -5.45 -5.47 3.12
C ALA A 89 -4.89 -5.99 1.78
N GLU A 90 -4.74 -5.13 0.77
CA GLU A 90 -4.18 -5.45 -0.56
C GLU A 90 -2.76 -6.04 -0.44
N SER A 91 -1.89 -5.42 0.38
CA SER A 91 -0.54 -5.93 0.62
C SER A 91 -0.50 -7.28 1.36
N ARG A 92 -1.57 -7.63 2.09
CA ARG A 92 -1.69 -8.91 2.80
C ARG A 92 -2.29 -10.00 1.92
N ALA A 93 -3.26 -9.68 1.08
CA ALA A 93 -3.80 -10.58 0.07
C ALA A 93 -2.70 -11.06 -0.89
N THR A 94 -1.90 -10.11 -1.37
CA THR A 94 -0.89 -10.34 -2.41
C THR A 94 0.49 -10.73 -1.89
N GLY A 95 0.71 -10.63 -0.57
CA GLY A 95 2.02 -10.82 0.06
C GLY A 95 3.09 -9.77 -0.32
N ARG A 96 2.70 -8.69 -1.00
CA ARG A 96 3.60 -7.63 -1.48
C ARG A 96 3.41 -6.35 -0.67
N SER A 97 4.49 -5.82 -0.09
CA SER A 97 4.45 -4.54 0.63
C SER A 97 4.39 -3.29 -0.27
N GLU A 98 4.39 -3.49 -1.60
CA GLU A 98 4.21 -2.43 -2.59
C GLU A 98 2.75 -2.34 -3.02
N THR A 99 2.23 -1.11 -3.17
CA THR A 99 0.88 -0.87 -3.73
C THR A 99 0.83 -1.31 -5.18
N ILE A 100 -0.22 -2.03 -5.58
CA ILE A 100 -0.42 -2.36 -6.99
C ILE A 100 -0.95 -1.11 -7.71
N THR A 101 -0.22 -0.63 -8.71
CA THR A 101 -0.65 0.49 -9.56
C THR A 101 -1.95 0.11 -10.28
N GLY A 102 -3.05 0.78 -9.92
CA GLY A 102 -4.40 0.47 -10.40
C GLY A 102 -5.20 -0.53 -9.54
N GLY A 103 -4.67 -0.98 -8.41
CA GLY A 103 -5.40 -1.80 -7.43
C GLY A 103 -6.41 -1.00 -6.59
N VAL A 104 -7.20 -1.72 -5.78
CA VAL A 104 -8.25 -1.16 -4.90
C VAL A 104 -7.67 -0.10 -3.94
N ALA A 105 -6.46 -0.30 -3.44
CA ALA A 105 -5.76 0.67 -2.60
C ALA A 105 -5.43 1.97 -3.34
N SER A 106 -5.06 1.89 -4.63
CA SER A 106 -4.77 3.04 -5.48
C SER A 106 -6.04 3.86 -5.77
N ALA A 107 -7.16 3.17 -6.01
CA ALA A 107 -8.48 3.80 -6.10
C ALA A 107 -8.89 4.48 -4.78
N ALA A 108 -8.70 3.81 -3.63
CA ALA A 108 -9.00 4.35 -2.30
C ALA A 108 -8.18 5.62 -1.97
N GLN A 109 -6.87 5.59 -2.23
CA GLN A 109 -6.01 6.77 -2.05
C GLN A 109 -6.48 7.93 -2.92
N THR A 110 -6.73 7.69 -4.21
CA THR A 110 -7.23 8.69 -5.15
C THR A 110 -8.58 9.27 -4.71
N ALA A 111 -9.50 8.43 -4.26
CA ALA A 111 -10.80 8.83 -3.71
C ALA A 111 -10.64 9.72 -2.47
N SER A 112 -9.78 9.33 -1.51
CA SER A 112 -9.55 10.11 -0.28
C SER A 112 -9.03 11.52 -0.59
N ILE A 113 -8.02 11.63 -1.48
CA ILE A 113 -7.44 12.92 -1.91
C ILE A 113 -8.48 13.76 -2.67
N HIS A 114 -9.31 13.13 -3.51
CA HIS A 114 -10.39 13.84 -4.22
C HIS A 114 -11.51 14.32 -3.28
N ASN A 115 -11.72 13.65 -2.15
CA ASN A 115 -12.73 13.99 -1.13
C ASN A 115 -12.29 15.11 -0.17
N LEU A 116 -11.00 15.45 -0.13
CA LEU A 116 -10.49 16.65 0.58
C LEU A 116 -10.96 17.98 -0.07
N ARG A 117 -11.44 17.94 -1.32
CA ARG A 117 -12.00 19.12 -1.99
C ARG A 117 -13.33 19.52 -1.32
N PRO A 118 -13.61 20.83 -1.12
CA PRO A 118 -14.89 21.28 -0.57
C PRO A 118 -16.02 21.04 -1.58
N LYS A 119 -16.74 19.93 -1.39
CA LYS A 119 -17.91 19.50 -2.15
C LYS A 119 -18.89 18.78 -1.22
N PRO A 120 -20.20 18.75 -1.52
CA PRO A 120 -21.20 18.02 -0.72
C PRO A 120 -20.87 16.52 -0.64
N ASP A 121 -21.32 15.85 0.43
CA ASP A 121 -20.98 14.46 0.71
C ASP A 121 -21.59 13.48 -0.30
N GLU A 122 -22.71 13.84 -0.93
CA GLU A 122 -23.33 13.12 -2.04
C GLU A 122 -22.46 13.13 -3.31
N ALA A 123 -21.51 14.07 -3.42
CA ALA A 123 -20.53 14.17 -4.51
C ALA A 123 -19.11 13.70 -4.10
N LYS A 124 -18.96 13.13 -2.90
CA LYS A 124 -17.75 12.43 -2.47
C LYS A 124 -17.82 10.97 -2.90
N THR A 125 -16.70 10.44 -3.36
CA THR A 125 -16.57 9.01 -3.68
C THR A 125 -16.68 8.23 -2.38
N LYS A 126 -17.56 7.24 -2.32
CA LYS A 126 -17.88 6.51 -1.10
C LYS A 126 -17.02 5.25 -0.97
N LEU A 127 -16.94 4.74 0.25
CA LEU A 127 -16.24 3.49 0.54
C LEU A 127 -16.90 2.28 -0.17
N SER A 128 -18.22 2.30 -0.39
CA SER A 128 -18.92 1.34 -1.26
C SER A 128 -18.41 1.34 -2.70
N ASP A 129 -18.17 2.53 -3.26
CA ASP A 129 -17.86 2.71 -4.68
C ASP A 129 -16.46 2.19 -5.02
N VAL A 130 -15.56 2.20 -4.03
CA VAL A 130 -14.19 1.68 -4.14
C VAL A 130 -14.11 0.19 -3.84
N LEU A 131 -14.96 -0.34 -2.95
CA LEU A 131 -14.90 -1.74 -2.51
C LEU A 131 -15.81 -2.70 -3.31
N THR A 132 -16.65 -2.19 -4.19
CA THR A 132 -17.43 -3.02 -5.14
C THR A 132 -16.48 -3.64 -6.16
N GLY A 133 -16.55 -4.97 -6.36
CA GLY A 133 -15.62 -5.71 -7.20
C GLY A 133 -14.19 -5.75 -6.65
N ALA A 134 -14.00 -5.59 -5.34
CA ALA A 134 -12.67 -5.66 -4.72
C ALA A 134 -12.03 -7.05 -4.87
N MET A 135 -12.83 -8.11 -4.88
CA MET A 135 -12.38 -9.49 -5.08
C MET A 135 -11.69 -9.67 -6.45
N ASP A 136 -12.31 -9.20 -7.53
CA ASP A 136 -11.79 -9.30 -8.91
C ASP A 136 -10.52 -8.45 -9.15
N GLN A 137 -10.26 -7.46 -8.29
CA GLN A 137 -9.13 -6.54 -8.42
C GLN A 137 -7.86 -6.99 -7.66
N LEU A 138 -7.95 -8.03 -6.82
CA LEU A 138 -6.79 -8.60 -6.13
C LEU A 138 -6.09 -9.64 -7.02
N LEU A 139 -4.91 -9.28 -7.55
CA LEU A 139 -4.09 -10.17 -8.41
C LEU A 139 -3.71 -11.50 -7.74
N ALA A 140 -3.75 -11.55 -6.41
CA ALA A 140 -3.79 -12.76 -5.62
C ALA A 140 -4.61 -12.46 -4.36
N ASP A 141 -5.48 -13.39 -3.98
CA ASP A 141 -6.29 -13.33 -2.77
C ASP A 141 -6.11 -14.62 -1.96
N LYS A 142 -6.37 -14.53 -0.65
CA LYS A 142 -6.12 -15.62 0.30
C LYS A 142 -7.07 -15.53 1.50
N PRO A 143 -7.22 -16.62 2.29
CA PRO A 143 -7.95 -16.58 3.55
C PRO A 143 -7.49 -15.45 4.48
N VAL A 144 -8.43 -14.71 5.07
CA VAL A 144 -8.12 -13.62 6.00
C VAL A 144 -7.81 -14.16 7.40
N THR A 145 -6.57 -13.99 7.85
CA THR A 145 -6.16 -14.45 9.19
C THR A 145 -6.45 -13.40 10.26
N ARG A 146 -6.26 -13.77 11.53
CA ARG A 146 -6.37 -12.83 12.65
C ARG A 146 -5.31 -11.72 12.55
N GLU A 147 -4.09 -12.09 12.20
CA GLU A 147 -2.91 -11.23 12.09
C GLU A 147 -3.08 -10.22 10.95
N ASP A 148 -3.80 -10.60 9.89
CA ASP A 148 -4.20 -9.70 8.82
C ASP A 148 -5.19 -8.65 9.29
N ALA A 149 -6.27 -9.09 9.93
CA ALA A 149 -7.29 -8.21 10.47
C ALA A 149 -6.70 -7.24 11.52
N GLU A 150 -5.85 -7.72 12.44
CA GLU A 150 -5.17 -6.86 13.42
C GLU A 150 -4.22 -5.87 12.74
N GLY A 151 -3.47 -6.30 11.72
CA GLY A 151 -2.63 -5.40 10.91
C GLY A 151 -3.41 -4.29 10.22
N VAL A 152 -4.58 -4.59 9.67
CA VAL A 152 -5.47 -3.63 9.02
C VAL A 152 -6.13 -2.68 10.02
N VAL A 153 -6.60 -3.20 11.17
CA VAL A 153 -7.10 -2.38 12.30
C VAL A 153 -6.03 -1.39 12.79
N ILE A 154 -4.77 -1.81 12.88
CA ILE A 154 -3.64 -0.95 13.26
C ILE A 154 -3.35 0.09 12.18
N ALA A 155 -3.40 -0.27 10.90
CA ALA A 155 -3.20 0.67 9.80
C ALA A 155 -4.30 1.74 9.73
N GLU A 156 -5.56 1.33 9.90
CA GLU A 156 -6.73 2.22 9.96
C GLU A 156 -6.62 3.22 11.11
N ALA A 157 -6.36 2.72 12.34
CA ALA A 157 -6.26 3.56 13.53
C ALA A 157 -5.07 4.53 13.47
N ARG A 158 -3.91 4.11 12.94
CA ARG A 158 -2.71 4.98 12.78
C ARG A 158 -2.91 6.12 11.77
N ASN A 159 -3.85 5.97 10.83
CA ASN A 159 -4.15 6.98 9.81
C ASN A 159 -5.46 7.73 10.10
N ASN A 160 -6.08 7.49 11.26
CA ASN A 160 -7.21 8.25 11.78
C ASN A 160 -6.69 9.35 12.72
N PRO A 161 -7.02 10.65 12.51
CA PRO A 161 -6.63 11.74 13.41
C PRO A 161 -7.06 11.55 14.88
N ALA A 162 -8.11 10.77 15.14
CA ALA A 162 -8.58 10.42 16.48
C ALA A 162 -7.95 9.11 17.04
N MET A 163 -7.02 8.48 16.32
CA MET A 163 -6.32 7.24 16.70
C MET A 163 -7.24 6.03 17.00
N VAL A 164 -8.42 5.99 16.38
CA VAL A 164 -9.43 4.92 16.56
C VAL A 164 -9.77 4.20 15.26
N THR A 165 -10.23 2.96 15.38
CA THR A 165 -10.79 2.16 14.28
C THR A 165 -12.24 2.56 14.02
N THR A 166 -12.67 2.60 12.76
CA THR A 166 -14.03 3.04 12.41
C THR A 166 -15.06 1.94 12.71
N PRO A 167 -16.16 2.24 13.43
CA PRO A 167 -17.25 1.29 13.63
C PRO A 167 -17.85 0.82 12.30
N GLY A 168 -17.71 -0.48 12.01
CA GLY A 168 -18.18 -1.08 10.74
C GLY A 168 -17.36 -0.71 9.50
N GLY A 169 -16.19 -0.10 9.68
CA GLY A 169 -15.18 0.12 8.63
C GLY A 169 -14.29 -1.09 8.40
N VAL A 170 -13.30 -0.92 7.51
CA VAL A 170 -12.51 -2.00 6.89
C VAL A 170 -11.87 -2.95 7.90
N GLY A 171 -11.12 -2.43 8.89
CA GLY A 171 -10.48 -3.27 9.91
C GLY A 171 -11.49 -4.01 10.79
N LYS A 172 -12.67 -3.40 11.04
CA LYS A 172 -13.72 -4.05 11.83
C LYS A 172 -14.39 -5.21 11.07
N SER A 173 -14.59 -5.05 9.77
CA SER A 173 -15.12 -6.11 8.89
C SER A 173 -14.13 -7.26 8.73
N MET A 174 -12.85 -6.98 8.48
CA MET A 174 -11.82 -8.03 8.38
C MET A 174 -11.67 -8.79 9.70
N ALA A 175 -11.76 -8.12 10.85
CA ALA A 175 -11.77 -8.79 12.16
C ALA A 175 -13.04 -9.63 12.40
N ALA A 176 -14.17 -9.31 11.77
CA ALA A 176 -15.36 -10.15 11.79
C ALA A 176 -15.19 -11.38 10.88
N ALA A 177 -14.69 -11.18 9.65
CA ALA A 177 -14.43 -12.23 8.67
C ALA A 177 -13.42 -13.27 9.19
N ALA A 178 -12.26 -12.83 9.68
CA ALA A 178 -11.25 -13.72 10.26
C ALA A 178 -11.81 -14.53 11.45
N LYS A 179 -12.68 -13.92 12.26
CA LYS A 179 -13.39 -14.59 13.36
C LYS A 179 -14.52 -15.51 12.88
N MET A 180 -14.98 -15.41 11.64
CA MET A 180 -15.95 -16.35 11.06
C MET A 180 -15.24 -17.56 10.46
N THR A 181 -14.12 -17.38 9.78
CA THR A 181 -13.23 -18.48 9.34
C THR A 181 -12.75 -19.32 10.54
N GLN A 182 -12.24 -18.70 11.61
CA GLN A 182 -11.79 -19.38 12.85
C GLN A 182 -12.90 -20.04 13.70
N ARG A 183 -14.15 -20.15 13.21
CA ARG A 183 -15.28 -20.76 13.93
C ARG A 183 -16.04 -21.80 13.10
N LYS A 184 -15.43 -22.26 12.02
CA LYS A 184 -15.82 -23.48 11.29
C LYS A 184 -14.90 -24.62 11.70
#